data_AF-A0A2G9YM04-F1
#
_entry.id   AF-A0A2G9YM04-F1
#
_cell.length_a   1.000
_cell.length_b   1.000
_cell.length_c   1.000
_cell.angle_alpha   90.00
_cell.angle_beta   90.00
_cell.angle_gamma   90.00
#
_symmetry.space_group_name_H-M   'P 1'
#
loop_
_entity.id
_entity.type
_entity.pdbx_description
1 polymer ?
#
loop_
_entity_poly.entity_id
_entity_poly.type
_entity_poly.pdbx_seq_one_letter_code
_entity_poly.pdbx_strand_id
1 'polypeptide(L)'
;MIFIILIVVSLSFAGAGFYLLQKEKTKNLSLQEELHSLKIKHNVVEIKLEEYKKTISQLELKLKDAQTSIDTLMGTLEQETKAKQEALDQVQQLKTDLQQQKGLRVDLETKLQQAQKDAEKTQAQLKEIESQKTELEAKIKELEVQVQQPQTQQQTQAQGVELGTIVVGPEGSSVPGQAASSVSTKQPKEKAVALSLEGKVLVVNKDYNFVVINLGSEDGVNSGDIFALYHNNKYIGDIKVEKIHESMSAADFTSASTKDAVSEGDRAVQKTK
;
A
#
# COMPACT_ATOMS: atom_id res chain seq x y z
N MET A 1 28.50 20.68 125.67
CA MET A 1 29.39 21.12 124.56
C MET A 1 29.68 19.98 123.58
N ILE A 2 30.29 18.86 123.99
CA ILE A 2 30.71 17.77 123.06
C ILE A 2 29.56 17.16 122.24
N PHE A 3 28.40 16.87 122.86
CA PHE A 3 27.25 16.31 122.14
C PHE A 3 26.67 17.23 121.06
N ILE A 4 26.75 18.56 121.24
CA ILE A 4 26.26 19.54 120.27
C ILE A 4 27.17 19.55 119.03
N ILE A 5 28.49 19.48 119.24
CA ILE A 5 29.49 19.41 118.16
C ILE A 5 29.29 18.13 117.33
N LEU A 6 29.03 17.00 117.98
CA LEU A 6 28.83 15.70 117.33
C LEU A 6 27.57 15.69 116.43
N ILE A 7 26.50 16.35 116.87
CA ILE A 7 25.27 16.53 116.08
C ILE A 7 25.53 17.41 114.85
N VAL A 8 26.26 18.53 115.00
CA VAL A 8 26.57 19.43 113.86
C VAL A 8 27.46 18.76 112.82
N VAL A 9 28.43 17.94 113.25
CA VAL A 9 29.27 17.14 112.36
C VAL A 9 28.43 16.09 111.63
N SER A 10 27.53 15.39 112.33
CA SER A 10 26.63 14.42 111.71
C SER A 10 25.69 15.04 110.66
N LEU A 11 25.09 16.20 110.95
CA LEU A 11 24.26 16.92 109.97
C LEU A 11 25.07 17.38 108.75
N SER A 12 26.31 17.82 108.95
CA SER A 12 27.20 18.23 107.84
C SER A 12 27.53 17.04 106.92
N PHE A 13 27.85 15.88 107.49
CA PHE A 13 28.11 14.66 106.72
C PHE A 13 26.85 14.16 105.99
N ALA A 14 25.68 14.19 106.64
CA ALA A 14 24.42 13.83 106.01
C ALA A 14 24.04 14.77 104.86
N GLY A 15 24.25 16.08 105.03
CA GLY A 15 24.04 17.08 103.97
C GLY A 15 24.97 16.89 102.77
N ALA A 16 26.26 16.61 103.01
CA ALA A 16 27.21 16.30 101.95
C ALA A 16 26.85 15.00 101.20
N GLY A 17 26.41 13.96 101.92
CA GLY A 17 25.93 12.71 101.32
C GLY A 17 24.69 12.90 100.46
N PHE A 18 23.72 13.70 100.93
CA PHE A 18 22.52 14.03 100.15
C PHE A 18 22.85 14.86 98.89
N TYR A 19 23.75 15.84 99.00
CA TYR A 19 24.22 16.63 97.86
C TYR A 19 24.93 15.77 96.80
N LEU A 20 25.78 14.82 97.22
CA LEU A 20 26.43 13.86 96.31
C LEU A 20 25.43 12.94 95.63
N LEU A 21 24.46 12.38 96.38
CA LEU A 21 23.39 11.55 95.81
C LEU A 21 22.50 12.34 94.85
N GLN A 22 22.20 13.60 95.16
CA GLN A 22 21.44 14.48 94.27
C GLN A 22 22.23 14.76 92.98
N LYS A 23 23.55 14.98 93.09
CA LYS A 23 24.45 15.16 91.93
C LYS A 23 24.59 13.89 91.09
N GLU A 24 24.61 12.71 91.69
CA GLU A 24 24.60 11.44 90.96
C GLU A 24 23.26 11.21 90.26
N LYS A 25 22.14 11.51 90.92
CA LYS A 25 20.82 11.44 90.28
C LYS A 25 20.69 12.40 89.11
N THR A 26 21.16 13.65 89.24
CA THR A 26 21.11 14.61 88.12
C THR A 26 22.02 14.20 86.98
N LYS A 27 23.22 13.67 87.25
CA LYS A 27 24.10 13.10 86.23
C LYS A 27 23.49 11.90 85.51
N ASN A 28 22.87 10.98 86.24
CA ASN A 28 22.19 9.84 85.64
C ASN A 28 21.00 10.28 84.80
N LEU A 29 20.25 11.29 85.25
CA LEU A 29 19.15 11.89 84.50
C LEU A 29 19.65 12.56 83.21
N SER A 30 20.70 13.39 83.29
CA SER A 30 21.28 14.05 82.12
C SER A 30 21.89 13.06 81.12
N LEU A 31 22.53 12.01 81.62
CA LEU A 31 23.08 10.95 80.78
C LEU A 31 21.97 10.14 80.09
N GLN A 32 20.85 9.91 80.77
CA GLN A 32 19.66 9.28 80.19
C GLN A 32 19.00 10.16 79.12
N GLU A 33 18.93 11.48 79.35
CA GLU A 33 18.46 12.45 78.35
C GLU A 33 19.40 12.52 77.13
N GLU A 34 20.72 12.54 77.35
CA GLU A 34 21.72 12.50 76.27
C GLU A 34 21.59 11.22 75.46
N LEU A 35 21.53 10.04 76.11
CA LEU A 35 21.31 8.76 75.43
C LEU A 35 20.01 8.74 74.64
N HIS A 36 18.92 9.29 75.19
CA HIS A 36 17.65 9.38 74.49
C HIS A 36 17.74 10.32 73.28
N SER A 37 18.35 11.50 73.44
CA SER A 37 18.55 12.46 72.36
C SER A 37 19.46 11.91 71.26
N LEU A 38 20.49 11.15 71.64
CA LEU A 38 21.42 10.51 70.73
C LEU A 38 20.73 9.38 69.96
N LYS A 39 19.88 8.60 70.63
CA LYS A 39 19.05 7.58 70.00
C LYS A 39 18.04 8.18 69.01
N ILE A 40 17.41 9.30 69.36
CA ILE A 40 16.52 10.03 68.43
C ILE A 40 17.32 10.53 67.23
N LYS A 41 18.47 11.17 67.44
CA LYS A 41 19.33 11.65 66.35
C LYS A 41 19.78 10.50 65.45
N HIS A 42 20.15 9.36 66.02
CA HIS A 42 20.49 8.16 65.26
C HIS A 42 19.33 7.71 64.38
N ASN A 43 18.12 7.55 64.95
CA ASN A 43 16.94 7.17 64.18
C ASN A 43 16.60 8.19 63.08
N VAL A 44 16.74 9.49 63.34
CA VAL A 44 16.51 10.54 62.33
C VAL A 44 17.54 10.47 61.20
N VAL A 45 18.81 10.24 61.52
CA VAL A 45 19.86 10.05 60.51
C VAL A 45 19.59 8.80 59.69
N GLU A 46 19.17 7.71 60.32
CA GLU A 46 18.83 6.44 59.66
C GLU A 46 17.63 6.62 58.71
N ILE A 47 16.58 7.33 59.14
CA ILE A 47 15.43 7.67 58.28
C ILE A 47 15.87 8.51 57.08
N LYS A 48 16.70 9.54 57.28
CA LYS A 48 17.23 10.37 56.18
C LYS A 48 18.11 9.56 55.24
N LEU A 49 18.89 8.62 55.76
CA LEU A 49 19.74 7.75 54.96
C LEU A 49 18.88 6.84 54.06
N GLU A 50 17.80 6.28 54.58
CA GLU A 50 16.84 5.51 53.77
C GLU A 50 16.09 6.39 52.76
N GLU A 51 15.76 7.63 53.11
CA GLU A 51 15.18 8.60 52.17
C GLU A 51 16.16 8.93 51.03
N TYR A 52 17.43 9.20 51.34
CA TYR A 52 18.46 9.44 50.33
C TYR A 52 18.72 8.22 49.45
N LYS A 53 18.73 7.00 50.01
CA LYS A 53 18.82 5.77 49.21
C LYS A 53 17.65 5.66 48.24
N LYS A 54 16.43 5.97 48.70
CA LYS A 54 15.23 5.94 47.87
C LYS A 54 15.31 6.97 46.74
N THR A 55 15.77 8.20 47.03
CA THR A 55 15.92 9.22 45.99
C THR A 55 17.02 8.85 44.98
N ILE A 56 18.15 8.30 45.43
CA ILE A 56 19.21 7.78 44.55
C ILE A 56 18.65 6.72 43.61
N SER A 57 17.93 5.72 44.14
CA SER A 57 17.31 4.67 43.32
C SER A 57 16.31 5.24 42.30
N GLN A 58 15.51 6.23 42.69
CA GLN A 58 14.59 6.92 41.76
C GLN A 58 15.33 7.71 40.68
N LEU A 59 16.44 8.36 41.03
CA LEU A 59 17.30 9.08 40.09
C LEU A 59 17.96 8.13 39.10
N GLU A 60 18.47 6.99 39.56
CA GLU A 60 19.04 5.94 38.70
C GLU A 60 18.01 5.38 37.70
N LEU A 61 16.77 5.13 38.16
CA LEU A 61 15.68 4.70 37.28
C LEU A 61 15.35 5.77 36.24
N LYS A 62 15.20 7.03 36.64
CA LYS A 62 14.95 8.13 35.69
C LYS A 62 16.09 8.32 34.69
N LEU A 63 17.34 8.13 35.11
CA LEU A 63 18.50 8.23 34.22
C LEU A 63 18.46 7.09 33.19
N LYS A 64 18.13 5.87 33.63
CA LYS A 64 17.94 4.72 32.73
C LYS A 64 16.77 4.91 31.77
N ASP A 65 15.65 5.44 32.24
CA ASP A 65 14.48 5.74 31.40
C ASP A 65 14.80 6.85 30.38
N ALA A 66 15.50 7.91 30.80
CA ALA A 66 15.98 8.95 29.90
C ALA A 66 16.96 8.40 28.86
N GLN A 67 17.88 7.53 29.26
CA GLN A 67 18.83 6.88 28.35
C GLN A 67 18.11 6.04 27.30
N THR A 68 17.16 5.20 27.71
CA THR A 68 16.37 4.38 26.77
C THR A 68 15.52 5.24 25.84
N SER A 69 15.00 6.37 26.33
CA SER A 69 14.28 7.34 25.51
C SER A 69 15.19 8.01 24.47
N ILE A 70 16.43 8.36 24.85
CA ILE A 70 17.45 8.89 23.92
C ILE A 70 17.76 7.87 22.84
N ASP A 71 18.03 6.61 23.21
CA ASP A 71 18.35 5.55 22.24
C ASP A 71 17.20 5.32 21.26
N THR A 72 15.95 5.34 21.76
CA THR A 72 14.74 5.21 20.93
C THR A 72 14.56 6.39 19.98
N LEU A 73 14.77 7.62 20.46
CA LEU A 73 14.68 8.83 19.64
C LEU A 73 15.79 8.86 18.58
N MET A 74 17.01 8.45 18.92
CA MET A 74 18.10 8.34 17.95
C MET A 74 17.78 7.32 16.86
N GLY A 75 17.24 6.16 17.21
CA GLY A 75 16.80 5.16 16.23
C GLY A 75 15.69 5.68 15.31
N THR A 76 14.71 6.40 15.87
CA THR A 76 13.62 7.01 15.11
C THR A 76 14.15 8.10 14.17
N LEU A 77 15.06 8.95 14.65
CA LEU A 77 15.67 10.01 13.86
C LEU A 77 16.49 9.44 12.69
N GLU A 78 17.22 8.34 12.92
CA GLU A 78 17.98 7.66 11.86
C GLU A 78 17.04 7.05 10.80
N GLN A 79 15.95 6.41 11.23
CA GLN A 79 14.94 5.87 10.33
C GLN A 79 14.24 6.96 9.52
N GLU A 80 13.85 8.07 10.15
CA GLU A 80 13.24 9.22 9.48
C GLU A 80 14.22 9.87 8.49
N THR A 81 15.51 9.95 8.84
CA THR A 81 16.55 10.46 7.94
C THR A 81 16.72 9.56 6.72
N LYS A 82 16.72 8.23 6.89
CA LYS A 82 16.77 7.27 5.77
C LYS A 82 15.54 7.37 4.88
N ALA A 83 14.34 7.35 5.47
CA ALA A 83 13.09 7.48 4.73
C ALA A 83 13.01 8.81 3.95
N LYS A 84 13.50 9.91 4.55
CA LYS A 84 13.58 11.21 3.87
C LYS A 84 14.55 11.18 2.70
N GLN A 85 15.70 10.52 2.84
CA GLN A 85 16.67 10.38 1.76
C GLN A 85 16.07 9.59 0.59
N GLU A 86 15.44 8.45 0.88
CA GLU A 86 14.76 7.63 -0.13
C GLU A 86 13.65 8.41 -0.85
N ALA A 87 12.84 9.17 -0.11
CA ALA A 87 11.81 10.02 -0.71
C ALA A 87 12.42 11.12 -1.60
N LEU A 88 13.56 11.68 -1.23
CA LEU A 88 14.26 12.69 -2.02
C LEU A 88 14.79 12.09 -3.33
N ASP A 89 15.35 10.87 -3.27
CA ASP A 89 15.83 10.14 -4.44
C ASP A 89 14.67 9.77 -5.38
N GLN A 90 13.53 9.32 -4.84
CA GLN A 90 12.31 9.07 -5.62
C GLN A 90 11.78 10.33 -6.29
N VAL A 91 11.76 11.47 -5.60
CA VAL A 91 11.34 12.76 -6.18
C VAL A 91 12.28 13.19 -7.29
N GLN A 92 13.59 12.97 -7.16
CA GLN A 92 14.54 13.25 -8.24
C GLN A 92 14.35 12.35 -9.45
N GLN A 93 14.10 11.05 -9.23
CA GLN A 93 13.79 10.10 -10.30
C GLN A 93 12.50 10.50 -11.03
N LEU A 94 11.40 10.70 -10.31
CA LEU A 94 10.12 11.13 -10.89
C LEU A 94 10.25 12.46 -11.66
N LYS A 95 11.06 13.39 -11.17
CA LYS A 95 11.32 14.65 -11.88
C LYS A 95 12.06 14.41 -13.21
N THR A 96 13.01 13.48 -13.22
CA THR A 96 13.76 13.09 -14.42
C THR A 96 12.84 12.40 -15.43
N ASP A 97 12.02 11.44 -14.97
CA ASP A 97 11.03 10.74 -15.80
C ASP A 97 10.01 11.70 -16.39
N LEU A 98 9.53 12.67 -15.60
CA LEU A 98 8.60 13.69 -16.07
C LEU A 98 9.23 14.61 -17.12
N GLN A 99 10.53 14.93 -17.01
CA GLN A 99 11.25 15.66 -18.05
C GLN A 99 11.40 14.82 -19.32
N GLN A 100 11.73 13.53 -19.19
CA GLN A 100 11.83 12.62 -20.34
C GLN A 100 10.46 12.46 -21.04
N GLN A 101 9.38 12.22 -20.30
CA GLN A 101 8.03 12.11 -20.84
C GLN A 101 7.59 13.39 -21.56
N LYS A 102 7.94 14.57 -21.03
CA LYS A 102 7.69 15.84 -21.71
C LYS A 102 8.46 15.93 -23.03
N GLY A 103 9.73 15.53 -23.07
CA GLY A 103 10.52 15.47 -24.31
C GLY A 103 9.89 14.53 -25.34
N LEU A 104 9.56 13.31 -24.94
CA LEU A 104 8.86 12.31 -25.77
C LEU A 104 7.53 12.83 -26.31
N ARG A 105 6.74 13.54 -25.49
CA ARG A 105 5.49 14.19 -25.90
C ARG A 105 5.72 15.22 -26.99
N VAL A 106 6.71 16.10 -26.83
CA VAL A 106 7.05 17.13 -27.84
C VAL A 106 7.51 16.49 -29.15
N ASP A 107 8.33 15.44 -29.08
CA ASP A 107 8.78 14.71 -30.27
C ASP A 107 7.63 14.00 -30.99
N LEU A 108 6.74 13.35 -30.24
CA LEU A 108 5.53 12.72 -30.78
C LEU A 108 4.59 13.74 -31.44
N GLU A 109 4.38 14.88 -30.80
CA GLU A 109 3.55 15.95 -31.33
C GLU A 109 4.13 16.55 -32.62
N THR A 110 5.45 16.75 -32.67
CA THR A 110 6.16 17.18 -33.87
C THR A 110 6.02 16.17 -35.01
N LYS A 111 6.18 14.87 -34.71
CA LYS A 111 5.99 13.79 -35.70
C LYS A 111 4.54 13.69 -36.18
N LEU A 112 3.57 13.88 -35.29
CA LEU A 112 2.15 13.91 -35.65
C LEU A 112 1.84 15.06 -36.61
N GLN A 113 2.33 16.27 -36.31
CA GLN A 113 2.16 17.42 -37.18
C GLN A 113 2.81 17.21 -38.55
N GLN A 114 4.01 16.61 -38.58
CA GLN A 114 4.70 16.31 -39.84
C GLN A 114 3.93 15.27 -40.66
N ALA A 115 3.52 14.16 -40.04
CA ALA A 115 2.72 13.12 -40.69
C ALA A 115 1.37 13.65 -41.20
N GLN A 116 0.74 14.57 -40.46
CA GLN A 116 -0.50 15.21 -40.88
C GLN A 116 -0.29 16.10 -42.11
N LYS A 117 0.77 16.92 -42.13
CA LYS A 117 1.14 17.71 -43.32
C LYS A 117 1.45 16.85 -44.53
N ASP A 118 2.18 15.76 -44.32
CA ASP A 118 2.51 14.82 -45.40
C ASP A 118 1.25 14.12 -45.93
N ALA A 119 0.34 13.71 -45.04
CA ALA A 119 -0.96 13.15 -45.43
C ALA A 119 -1.82 14.14 -46.23
N GLU A 120 -1.90 15.41 -45.81
CA GLU A 120 -2.60 16.46 -46.55
C GLU A 120 -2.00 16.68 -47.94
N LYS A 121 -0.66 16.70 -48.05
CA LYS A 121 0.05 16.83 -49.32
C LYS A 121 -0.22 15.64 -50.24
N THR A 122 -0.14 14.41 -49.73
CA THR A 122 -0.45 13.21 -50.51
C THR A 122 -1.90 13.19 -50.94
N GLN A 123 -2.84 13.58 -50.07
CA GLN A 123 -4.26 13.66 -50.42
C GLN A 123 -4.53 14.70 -51.51
N ALA A 124 -3.85 15.85 -51.48
CA ALA A 124 -3.94 16.85 -52.55
C ALA A 124 -3.39 16.33 -53.88
N GLN A 125 -2.25 15.64 -53.86
CA GLN A 125 -1.68 14.98 -55.04
C GLN A 125 -2.60 13.89 -55.59
N LEU A 126 -3.27 13.13 -54.73
CA LEU A 126 -4.21 12.10 -55.12
C LEU A 126 -5.41 12.69 -55.88
N LYS A 127 -5.99 13.79 -55.36
CA LYS A 127 -7.06 14.52 -56.05
C LYS A 127 -6.62 15.10 -57.40
N GLU A 128 -5.41 15.65 -57.47
CA GLU A 128 -4.85 16.17 -58.72
C GLU A 128 -4.68 15.06 -59.76
N ILE A 129 -4.11 13.92 -59.36
CA ILE A 129 -3.95 12.74 -60.23
C ILE A 129 -5.31 12.18 -60.67
N GLU A 130 -6.30 12.12 -59.77
CA GLU A 130 -7.67 11.72 -60.12
C GLU A 130 -8.30 12.66 -61.15
N SER A 131 -8.13 13.98 -60.99
CA SER A 131 -8.59 14.97 -61.97
C SER A 131 -7.94 14.74 -63.34
N GLN A 132 -6.61 14.61 -63.37
CA GLN A 132 -5.87 14.33 -64.61
C GLN A 132 -6.29 13.01 -65.26
N LYS A 133 -6.54 11.97 -64.47
CA LYS A 133 -7.04 10.69 -64.96
C LYS A 133 -8.40 10.84 -65.61
N THR A 134 -9.34 11.54 -64.98
CA THR A 134 -10.66 11.79 -65.57
C THR A 134 -10.59 12.62 -66.85
N GLU A 135 -9.69 13.60 -66.92
CA GLU A 135 -9.51 14.42 -68.11
C GLU A 135 -8.88 13.63 -69.26
N LEU A 136 -7.90 12.77 -68.97
CA LEU A 136 -7.31 11.85 -69.94
C LEU A 136 -8.31 10.80 -70.41
N GLU A 137 -9.11 10.21 -69.52
CA GLU A 137 -10.19 9.28 -69.88
C GLU A 137 -11.24 9.95 -70.78
N ALA A 138 -11.61 11.20 -70.50
CA ALA A 138 -12.50 11.98 -71.36
C ALA A 138 -11.91 12.22 -72.75
N LYS A 139 -10.63 12.61 -72.83
CA LYS A 139 -9.89 12.77 -74.10
C LYS A 139 -9.79 11.45 -74.87
N ILE A 140 -9.51 10.33 -74.20
CA ILE A 140 -9.49 9.01 -74.83
C ILE A 140 -10.85 8.68 -75.44
N LYS A 141 -11.95 8.91 -74.69
CA LYS A 141 -13.31 8.69 -75.20
C LYS A 141 -13.63 9.57 -76.41
N GLU A 142 -13.23 10.83 -76.38
CA GLU A 142 -13.43 11.77 -77.49
C GLU A 142 -12.63 11.35 -78.73
N LEU A 143 -11.37 10.96 -78.55
CA LEU A 143 -10.50 10.42 -79.61
C LEU A 143 -11.05 9.10 -80.16
N GLU A 144 -11.55 8.18 -79.32
CA GLU A 144 -12.22 6.95 -79.77
C GLU A 144 -13.46 7.25 -80.62
N VAL A 145 -14.28 8.22 -80.23
CA VAL A 145 -15.46 8.65 -81.02
C VAL A 145 -15.02 9.27 -82.35
N GLN A 146 -13.97 10.09 -82.38
CA GLN A 146 -13.43 10.66 -83.62
C GLN A 146 -12.81 9.58 -84.53
N VAL A 147 -12.17 8.56 -83.97
CA VAL A 147 -11.59 7.44 -84.72
C VAL A 147 -12.66 6.45 -85.19
N GLN A 148 -13.82 6.35 -84.53
CA GLN A 148 -14.96 5.53 -84.98
C GLN A 148 -15.86 6.22 -86.03
N GLN A 149 -15.78 7.54 -86.19
CA GLN A 149 -16.58 8.28 -87.18
C GLN A 149 -16.25 8.06 -88.67
N PRO A 150 -15.15 7.41 -89.11
CA PRO A 150 -15.01 6.94 -90.49
C PRO A 150 -15.57 5.54 -90.76
N GLN A 151 -16.07 4.77 -89.79
CA GLN A 151 -16.41 3.34 -90.01
C GLN A 151 -17.87 2.91 -89.77
N THR A 152 -18.79 3.82 -89.46
CA THR A 152 -20.21 3.45 -89.29
C THR A 152 -21.02 3.30 -90.59
N GLN A 153 -20.37 3.29 -91.75
CA GLN A 153 -20.96 2.80 -93.00
C GLN A 153 -20.28 1.50 -93.41
N GLN A 154 -20.73 0.38 -92.85
CA GLN A 154 -20.77 -0.98 -93.44
C GLN A 154 -20.54 -2.05 -92.35
N GLN A 155 -21.64 -2.61 -91.85
CA GLN A 155 -21.89 -4.06 -91.72
C GLN A 155 -22.91 -4.31 -90.62
N THR A 156 -24.16 -4.03 -90.95
CA THR A 156 -25.28 -4.80 -90.43
C THR A 156 -25.46 -5.97 -91.38
N GLN A 157 -25.05 -7.19 -91.00
CA GLN A 157 -25.72 -8.46 -91.30
C GLN A 157 -24.82 -9.67 -90.98
N ALA A 158 -25.41 -10.59 -90.21
CA ALA A 158 -25.13 -12.03 -90.13
C ALA A 158 -23.80 -12.41 -89.44
N GLN A 159 -23.67 -13.42 -88.58
CA GLN A 159 -24.46 -14.58 -88.23
C GLN A 159 -24.08 -14.98 -86.80
N GLY A 160 -25.01 -15.61 -86.08
CA GLY A 160 -24.73 -16.21 -84.79
C GLY A 160 -23.70 -17.33 -84.86
N VAL A 161 -22.92 -17.46 -83.79
CA VAL A 161 -22.30 -18.72 -83.35
C VAL A 161 -22.27 -18.67 -81.82
N GLU A 162 -23.26 -19.30 -81.21
CA GLU A 162 -23.07 -19.90 -79.89
C GLU A 162 -22.04 -21.00 -80.02
N LEU A 163 -21.14 -21.11 -79.04
CA LEU A 163 -20.72 -22.35 -78.37
C LEU A 163 -19.34 -22.15 -77.72
N GLY A 164 -19.23 -22.57 -76.46
CA GLY A 164 -17.95 -22.60 -75.77
C GLY A 164 -18.03 -22.98 -74.30
N THR A 165 -18.78 -24.03 -73.94
CA THR A 165 -18.51 -24.77 -72.71
C THR A 165 -17.25 -25.61 -72.90
N ILE A 166 -16.18 -25.32 -72.17
CA ILE A 166 -15.16 -26.31 -71.82
C ILE A 166 -14.80 -26.13 -70.35
N VAL A 167 -15.09 -27.19 -69.60
CA VAL A 167 -14.66 -27.49 -68.23
C VAL A 167 -13.27 -28.11 -68.29
N VAL A 168 -12.34 -27.66 -67.42
CA VAL A 168 -11.21 -28.38 -66.76
C VAL A 168 -10.44 -27.31 -65.96
N GLY A 169 -10.31 -27.24 -64.62
CA GLY A 169 -9.90 -28.22 -63.60
C GLY A 169 -8.35 -28.25 -63.45
N PRO A 170 -7.73 -28.52 -62.28
CA PRO A 170 -7.86 -28.05 -60.89
C PRO A 170 -6.49 -27.52 -60.30
N GLU A 171 -6.45 -27.25 -58.98
CA GLU A 171 -5.28 -26.95 -58.11
C GLU A 171 -4.72 -25.51 -58.14
N GLY A 172 -4.51 -24.80 -57.02
CA GLY A 172 -4.66 -25.13 -55.61
C GLY A 172 -4.31 -23.93 -54.72
N SER A 173 -4.58 -24.11 -53.42
CA SER A 173 -3.92 -23.44 -52.28
C SER A 173 -4.36 -22.02 -51.87
N SER A 174 -5.31 -21.95 -50.94
CA SER A 174 -5.19 -21.06 -49.78
C SER A 174 -5.87 -21.64 -48.53
N VAL A 175 -5.06 -21.70 -47.48
CA VAL A 175 -5.28 -22.06 -46.07
C VAL A 175 -6.14 -20.95 -45.36
N PRO A 176 -6.27 -20.91 -44.02
CA PRO A 176 -6.97 -21.74 -43.02
C PRO A 176 -8.20 -21.02 -42.41
N GLY A 177 -9.15 -21.73 -41.80
CA GLY A 177 -10.21 -21.05 -41.04
C GLY A 177 -11.04 -21.96 -40.13
N GLN A 178 -10.92 -21.69 -38.83
CA GLN A 178 -11.90 -21.97 -37.76
C GLN A 178 -12.15 -23.43 -37.35
N ALA A 179 -11.32 -23.86 -36.40
CA ALA A 179 -11.73 -24.81 -35.36
C ALA A 179 -12.17 -24.01 -34.11
N ALA A 180 -13.40 -24.24 -33.65
CA ALA A 180 -13.69 -24.52 -32.24
C ALA A 180 -15.17 -24.88 -32.10
N SER A 181 -15.38 -26.18 -32.00
CA SER A 181 -16.65 -26.85 -31.80
C SER A 181 -17.29 -26.54 -30.46
N SER A 182 -18.61 -26.51 -30.52
CA SER A 182 -19.58 -26.57 -29.46
C SER A 182 -19.70 -27.97 -28.82
N VAL A 183 -20.41 -27.98 -27.67
CA VAL A 183 -21.18 -29.08 -27.04
C VAL A 183 -20.57 -29.80 -25.82
N SER A 184 -20.88 -29.23 -24.64
CA SER A 184 -21.73 -29.78 -23.57
C SER A 184 -21.73 -31.30 -23.27
N THR A 185 -21.51 -31.70 -22.00
CA THR A 185 -22.55 -32.41 -21.21
C THR A 185 -22.26 -32.53 -19.69
N LYS A 186 -23.33 -32.27 -18.90
CA LYS A 186 -23.81 -32.92 -17.64
C LYS A 186 -23.29 -32.52 -16.23
N GLN A 187 -24.07 -31.60 -15.64
CA GLN A 187 -24.67 -31.54 -14.26
C GLN A 187 -24.71 -32.86 -13.43
N PRO A 188 -24.89 -32.84 -12.07
CA PRO A 188 -25.86 -32.00 -11.36
C PRO A 188 -25.53 -31.51 -9.91
N LYS A 189 -26.04 -30.32 -9.53
CA LYS A 189 -27.01 -30.08 -8.42
C LYS A 189 -27.05 -28.60 -7.97
N GLU A 190 -28.11 -27.93 -8.41
CA GLU A 190 -29.03 -27.10 -7.59
C GLU A 190 -28.48 -26.40 -6.33
N LYS A 191 -28.34 -25.07 -6.42
CA LYS A 191 -29.02 -24.10 -5.55
C LYS A 191 -28.88 -22.67 -6.09
N ALA A 192 -30.03 -22.03 -6.28
CA ALA A 192 -30.32 -20.60 -6.32
C ALA A 192 -29.28 -19.68 -6.98
N VAL A 193 -29.59 -19.24 -8.20
CA VAL A 193 -28.98 -18.09 -8.86
C VAL A 193 -29.41 -16.82 -8.11
N ALA A 194 -28.72 -16.51 -7.02
CA ALA A 194 -28.51 -15.12 -6.66
C ALA A 194 -27.48 -14.57 -7.68
N LEU A 195 -27.70 -13.38 -8.21
CA LEU A 195 -26.67 -12.64 -8.95
C LEU A 195 -25.48 -12.44 -7.99
N SER A 196 -24.58 -13.42 -7.93
CA SER A 196 -23.35 -13.31 -7.16
C SER A 196 -22.44 -12.38 -7.93
N LEU A 197 -22.09 -11.26 -7.34
CA LEU A 197 -21.14 -10.33 -7.93
C LEU A 197 -19.78 -11.05 -8.04
N GLU A 198 -19.26 -11.16 -9.27
CA GLU A 198 -18.02 -11.87 -9.56
C GLU A 198 -16.96 -10.90 -10.04
N GLY A 199 -15.74 -11.07 -9.53
CA GLY A 199 -14.58 -10.27 -9.84
C GLY A 199 -13.32 -11.11 -9.96
N LYS A 200 -12.21 -10.42 -10.14
CA LYS A 200 -10.86 -10.94 -10.30
C LYS A 200 -9.93 -10.18 -9.35
N VAL A 201 -9.01 -10.92 -8.76
CA VAL A 201 -7.90 -10.39 -7.98
C VAL A 201 -6.92 -9.70 -8.92
N LEU A 202 -6.69 -8.41 -8.71
CA LEU A 202 -5.72 -7.61 -9.46
C LEU A 202 -4.32 -7.73 -8.84
N VAL A 203 -4.23 -7.53 -7.52
CA VAL A 203 -2.95 -7.46 -6.81
C VAL A 203 -3.08 -8.16 -5.46
N VAL A 204 -2.07 -8.94 -5.09
CA VAL A 204 -1.97 -9.60 -3.78
C VAL A 204 -0.77 -9.04 -3.03
N ASN A 205 -1.00 -8.43 -1.86
CA ASN A 205 0.07 -8.03 -0.97
C ASN A 205 0.15 -8.95 0.25
N LYS A 206 1.09 -9.89 0.20
CA LYS A 206 1.31 -10.87 1.27
C LYS A 206 1.98 -10.25 2.50
N ASP A 207 2.73 -9.17 2.36
CA ASP A 207 3.41 -8.54 3.51
C ASP A 207 2.40 -7.83 4.43
N TYR A 208 1.38 -7.22 3.83
CA TYR A 208 0.35 -6.44 4.54
C TYR A 208 -1.02 -7.13 4.62
N ASN A 209 -1.12 -8.41 4.21
CA ASN A 209 -2.33 -9.23 4.27
C ASN A 209 -3.56 -8.69 3.51
N PHE A 210 -3.37 -7.89 2.47
CA PHE A 210 -4.52 -7.39 1.69
C PHE A 210 -4.46 -7.83 0.23
N VAL A 211 -5.63 -7.86 -0.39
CA VAL A 211 -5.83 -8.15 -1.80
C VAL A 211 -6.70 -7.07 -2.42
N VAL A 212 -6.40 -6.68 -3.66
CA VAL A 212 -7.20 -5.73 -4.42
C VAL A 212 -8.01 -6.49 -5.46
N ILE A 213 -9.32 -6.31 -5.47
CA ILE A 213 -10.23 -6.90 -6.45
C ILE A 213 -10.79 -5.82 -7.39
N ASN A 214 -11.08 -6.18 -8.64
CA ASN A 214 -11.64 -5.28 -9.65
C ASN A 214 -13.16 -5.02 -9.47
N LEU A 215 -13.62 -4.98 -8.21
CA LEU A 215 -14.99 -4.68 -7.86
C LEU A 215 -14.99 -3.55 -6.85
N GLY A 216 -15.73 -2.48 -7.14
CA GLY A 216 -15.81 -1.29 -6.31
C GLY A 216 -17.23 -0.92 -5.92
N SER A 217 -17.39 0.34 -5.51
CA SER A 217 -18.70 0.90 -5.17
C SER A 217 -19.63 1.03 -6.37
N GLU A 218 -19.10 1.23 -7.58
CA GLU A 218 -19.90 1.20 -8.82
C GLU A 218 -20.51 -0.18 -9.10
N ASP A 219 -19.83 -1.24 -8.66
CA ASP A 219 -20.28 -2.64 -8.81
C ASP A 219 -21.20 -3.09 -7.66
N GLY A 220 -21.45 -2.23 -6.67
CA GLY A 220 -22.30 -2.51 -5.51
C GLY A 220 -21.60 -3.21 -4.34
N VAL A 221 -20.26 -3.15 -4.26
CA VAL A 221 -19.50 -3.66 -3.11
C VAL A 221 -19.63 -2.71 -1.93
N ASN A 222 -19.88 -3.25 -0.72
CA ASN A 222 -19.98 -2.48 0.52
C ASN A 222 -18.91 -2.88 1.54
N SER A 223 -18.56 -1.95 2.44
CA SER A 223 -17.53 -2.18 3.46
C SER A 223 -17.99 -3.29 4.40
N GLY A 224 -17.17 -4.33 4.54
CA GLY A 224 -17.49 -5.50 5.34
C GLY A 224 -18.09 -6.68 4.56
N ASP A 225 -18.30 -6.55 3.25
CA ASP A 225 -18.72 -7.66 2.40
C ASP A 225 -17.66 -8.78 2.36
N ILE A 226 -18.11 -10.03 2.23
CA ILE A 226 -17.25 -11.21 2.20
C ILE A 226 -17.27 -11.79 0.79
N PHE A 227 -16.08 -12.04 0.23
CA PHE A 227 -15.90 -12.69 -1.05
C PHE A 227 -15.18 -14.03 -0.88
N ALA A 228 -15.66 -15.05 -1.58
CA ALA A 228 -14.99 -16.34 -1.69
C ALA A 228 -14.02 -16.30 -2.88
N LEU A 229 -12.77 -16.66 -2.64
CA LEU A 229 -11.72 -16.76 -3.64
C LEU A 229 -11.58 -18.18 -4.19
N TYR A 230 -11.39 -18.27 -5.50
CA TYR A 230 -11.19 -19.50 -6.24
C TYR A 230 -9.95 -19.42 -7.12
N HIS A 231 -9.02 -20.36 -6.92
CA HIS A 231 -7.86 -20.58 -7.77
C HIS A 231 -8.08 -21.86 -8.58
N ASN A 232 -8.09 -21.77 -9.92
CA ASN A 232 -8.38 -22.91 -10.81
C ASN A 232 -9.66 -23.67 -10.44
N ASN A 233 -10.75 -22.94 -10.15
CA ASN A 233 -12.04 -23.47 -9.67
C ASN A 233 -12.00 -24.19 -8.30
N LYS A 234 -10.87 -24.15 -7.58
CA LYS A 234 -10.77 -24.66 -6.21
C LYS A 234 -10.93 -23.51 -5.23
N TYR A 235 -11.85 -23.67 -4.29
CA TYR A 235 -12.01 -22.73 -3.17
C TYR A 235 -10.72 -22.68 -2.34
N ILE A 236 -10.14 -21.49 -2.23
CA ILE A 236 -8.92 -21.24 -1.44
C ILE A 236 -9.23 -20.54 -0.12
N GLY A 237 -10.30 -19.74 -0.08
CA GLY A 237 -10.93 -19.25 1.16
C GLY A 237 -11.64 -17.91 1.01
N ASP A 238 -11.91 -17.23 2.12
CA ASP A 238 -12.74 -16.03 2.18
C ASP A 238 -11.90 -14.76 2.50
N ILE A 239 -12.25 -13.65 1.85
CA ILE A 239 -11.71 -12.31 2.06
C ILE A 239 -12.81 -11.35 2.47
N LYS A 240 -12.47 -10.35 3.30
CA LYS A 240 -13.41 -9.35 3.81
C LYS A 240 -13.00 -7.96 3.35
N VAL A 241 -13.90 -7.24 2.69
CA VAL A 241 -13.63 -5.89 2.19
C VAL A 241 -13.47 -4.91 3.35
N GLU A 242 -12.35 -4.19 3.36
CA GLU A 242 -12.05 -3.17 4.37
C GLU A 242 -12.18 -1.76 3.80
N LYS A 243 -11.61 -1.52 2.61
CA LYS A 243 -11.64 -0.22 1.93
C LYS A 243 -12.17 -0.35 0.51
N ILE A 244 -12.99 0.60 0.09
CA ILE A 244 -13.64 0.60 -1.21
C ILE A 244 -13.31 1.90 -1.93
N HIS A 245 -13.02 1.76 -3.22
CA HIS A 245 -12.91 2.84 -4.18
C HIS A 245 -14.04 2.73 -5.23
N GLU A 246 -14.07 3.64 -6.19
CA GLU A 246 -15.09 3.67 -7.25
C GLU A 246 -15.11 2.37 -8.06
N SER A 247 -13.95 1.95 -8.58
CA SER A 247 -13.79 0.79 -9.49
C SER A 247 -13.03 -0.41 -8.91
N MET A 248 -12.60 -0.34 -7.65
CA MET A 248 -11.84 -1.42 -7.01
C MET A 248 -12.03 -1.41 -5.49
N SER A 249 -11.72 -2.52 -4.84
CA SER A 249 -11.76 -2.61 -3.38
C SER A 249 -10.58 -3.40 -2.83
N ALA A 250 -10.13 -2.99 -1.65
CA ALA A 250 -9.11 -3.67 -0.87
C ALA A 250 -9.79 -4.51 0.21
N ALA A 251 -9.46 -5.79 0.24
CA ALA A 251 -9.99 -6.77 1.17
C ALA A 251 -8.85 -7.44 1.96
N ASP A 252 -9.12 -7.76 3.21
CA ASP A 252 -8.22 -8.47 4.12
C ASP A 252 -8.55 -9.97 4.14
N PHE A 253 -7.56 -10.81 4.39
CA PHE A 253 -7.73 -12.26 4.46
C PHE A 253 -8.39 -12.68 5.78
N THR A 254 -9.48 -13.45 5.70
CA THR A 254 -10.13 -13.97 6.92
C THR A 254 -9.38 -15.16 7.52
N SER A 255 -8.56 -15.86 6.73
CA SER A 255 -7.80 -17.03 7.16
C SER A 255 -6.32 -16.96 6.80
N ALA A 256 -5.44 -17.52 7.63
CA ALA A 256 -4.02 -17.58 7.32
C ALA A 256 -3.71 -18.48 6.11
N SER A 257 -4.52 -19.54 5.91
CA SER A 257 -4.38 -20.47 4.77
C SER A 257 -4.69 -19.84 3.41
N THR A 258 -5.54 -18.81 3.36
CA THR A 258 -5.82 -18.07 2.11
C THR A 258 -4.65 -17.27 1.61
N LYS A 259 -3.82 -16.77 2.51
CA LYS A 259 -2.72 -15.86 2.21
C LYS A 259 -1.65 -16.50 1.31
N ASP A 260 -1.35 -17.78 1.55
CA ASP A 260 -0.31 -18.49 0.83
C ASP A 260 -0.80 -19.03 -0.52
N ALA A 261 -2.09 -19.32 -0.63
CA ALA A 261 -2.71 -19.95 -1.79
C ALA A 261 -3.25 -18.95 -2.84
N VAL A 262 -3.45 -17.68 -2.47
CA VAL A 262 -3.98 -16.65 -3.37
C VAL A 262 -2.91 -16.11 -4.32
N SER A 263 -3.29 -15.93 -5.58
CA SER A 263 -2.47 -15.35 -6.65
C SER A 263 -3.23 -14.32 -7.47
N GLU A 264 -2.49 -13.47 -8.18
CA GLU A 264 -3.09 -12.52 -9.13
C GLU A 264 -3.87 -13.27 -10.21
N GLY A 265 -5.07 -12.78 -10.55
CA GLY A 265 -5.95 -13.41 -11.52
C GLY A 265 -6.99 -14.37 -10.95
N ASP A 266 -6.98 -14.63 -9.64
CA ASP A 266 -7.96 -15.49 -8.97
C ASP A 266 -9.38 -14.91 -9.04
N ARG A 267 -10.39 -15.77 -9.07
CA ARG A 267 -11.80 -15.38 -9.17
C ARG A 267 -12.37 -15.13 -7.78
N ALA A 268 -12.93 -13.95 -7.56
CA ALA A 268 -13.61 -13.55 -6.34
C ALA A 268 -15.13 -13.58 -6.57
N VAL A 269 -15.89 -14.21 -5.70
CA VAL A 269 -17.35 -14.28 -5.80
C VAL A 269 -17.97 -13.83 -4.48
N GLN A 270 -18.87 -12.85 -4.52
CA GLN A 270 -19.51 -12.32 -3.32
C GLN A 270 -20.37 -13.41 -2.66
N LYS A 271 -20.13 -13.65 -1.37
CA LYS A 271 -21.01 -14.47 -0.53
C LYS A 271 -22.12 -13.57 -0.01
N THR A 272 -23.27 -13.60 -0.68
CA THR A 272 -24.49 -12.97 -0.17
C THR A 272 -24.83 -13.60 1.19
N LYS A 273 -25.14 -12.75 2.17
CA LYS A 273 -25.51 -13.16 3.53
C LYS A 273 -26.94 -13.68 3.59
#